data_AF-A0A842SD09-F1
#
_entry.id   AF-A0A842SD09-F1
#
_cell.length_a   1.000
_cell.length_b   1.000
_cell.length_c   1.000
_cell.angle_alpha   90.00
_cell.angle_beta   90.00
_cell.angle_gamma   90.00
#
_symmetry.space_group_name_H-M   'P 1'
#
loop_
_entity.id
_entity.type
_entity.pdbx_description
1 polymer ?
#
loop_
_entity_poly.entity_id
_entity_poly.type
_entity_poly.pdbx_seq_one_letter_code
_entity_poly.pdbx_strand_id
1 'polypeptide(L)'
;MIDSHVYKIGMEGPGDVSGIEELIDKGEVSPEDIVAIIAKTEGNGLVNDFSRGQADLACKILLSKKMNISLEEVGKRVSLVMSGGTEGVISPHFSVFVKRETEGSSKKEKRLAIGISHTREFKPEEIGRMPMVKEVAERVTEAMNEAGIKDSKDVHFVQIKCPLLTSSKIKDARDRGETVATDDTLKSMGYSRAASALGVALTLGEVNEEDISDESIYVDRSLYSEVASTSAGVELDLCEIVVLGNS
;
A
#
# COMPACT_ATOMS: atom_id res chain seq x y z
N MET A 1 -17.53 11.50 -15.11
CA MET A 1 -16.06 11.55 -15.23
C MET A 1 -15.48 11.29 -13.85
N ILE A 2 -14.37 10.56 -13.73
CA ILE A 2 -13.62 10.49 -12.49
C ILE A 2 -12.70 11.70 -12.38
N ASP A 3 -12.75 12.40 -11.26
CA ASP A 3 -11.86 13.50 -10.92
C ASP A 3 -11.08 13.15 -9.65
N SER A 4 -9.76 13.25 -9.72
CA SER A 4 -8.85 12.78 -8.67
C SER A 4 -8.10 13.94 -8.03
N HIS A 5 -8.09 13.97 -6.70
CA HIS A 5 -7.44 15.01 -5.89
C HIS A 5 -6.49 14.40 -4.87
N VAL A 6 -5.47 15.17 -4.51
CA VAL A 6 -4.49 14.77 -3.48
C VAL A 6 -4.28 15.92 -2.52
N TYR A 7 -4.44 15.66 -1.23
CA TYR A 7 -4.27 16.64 -0.16
C TYR A 7 -3.09 16.23 0.71
N LYS A 8 -2.11 17.11 0.87
CA LYS A 8 -0.98 16.90 1.78
C LYS A 8 -1.23 17.63 3.10
N ILE A 9 -1.18 16.90 4.20
CA ILE A 9 -1.62 17.36 5.52
C ILE A 9 -0.53 17.02 6.54
N GLY A 10 -0.02 18.01 7.27
CA GLY A 10 0.92 17.76 8.37
C GLY A 10 0.23 17.02 9.51
N MET A 11 1.00 16.26 10.30
CA MET A 11 0.51 15.66 11.55
C MET A 11 1.46 16.03 12.70
N GLU A 12 0.91 16.32 13.89
CA GLU A 12 1.69 16.57 15.11
C GLU A 12 2.12 15.27 15.81
N GLY A 13 1.56 14.14 15.42
CA GLY A 13 1.96 12.80 15.85
C GLY A 13 1.11 11.73 15.18
N PRO A 14 1.38 10.43 15.39
CA PRO A 14 0.76 9.36 14.62
C PRO A 14 -0.77 9.28 14.76
N GLY A 15 -1.32 9.72 15.90
CA GLY A 15 -2.77 9.75 16.11
C GLY A 15 -3.45 11.05 15.67
N ASP A 16 -2.72 12.03 15.16
CA ASP A 16 -3.27 13.32 14.79
C ASP A 16 -3.90 13.27 13.39
N VAL A 17 -5.22 13.07 13.36
CA VAL A 17 -6.04 13.10 12.15
C VAL A 17 -6.82 14.42 12.01
N SER A 18 -6.49 15.44 12.81
CA SER A 18 -7.25 16.69 12.89
C SER A 18 -7.32 17.42 11.56
N GLY A 19 -6.23 17.46 10.78
CA GLY A 19 -6.22 18.08 9.46
C GLY A 19 -7.06 17.33 8.42
N ILE A 20 -7.20 16.00 8.54
CA ILE A 20 -8.12 15.23 7.68
C ILE A 20 -9.56 15.53 8.07
N GLU A 21 -9.85 15.54 9.38
CA GLU A 21 -11.17 15.87 9.92
C GLU A 21 -11.61 17.29 9.50
N GLU A 22 -10.71 18.26 9.54
CA GLU A 22 -10.99 19.64 9.14
C GLU A 22 -11.40 19.75 7.66
N LEU A 23 -10.71 19.05 6.75
CA LEU A 23 -11.08 19.02 5.33
C LEU A 23 -12.48 18.43 5.11
N ILE A 24 -12.83 17.40 5.88
CA ILE A 24 -14.15 16.78 5.84
C ILE A 24 -15.21 17.73 6.39
N ASP A 25 -14.96 18.35 7.55
CA ASP A 25 -15.93 19.23 8.21
C ASP A 25 -16.19 20.52 7.44
N LYS A 26 -15.20 21.01 6.68
CA LYS A 26 -15.36 22.13 5.75
C LYS A 26 -16.09 21.76 4.46
N GLY A 27 -16.31 20.45 4.21
CA GLY A 27 -16.89 19.96 2.96
C GLY A 27 -15.94 20.05 1.76
N GLU A 28 -14.64 20.21 1.99
CA GLU A 28 -13.64 20.20 0.92
C GLU A 28 -13.41 18.77 0.38
N VAL A 29 -13.55 17.78 1.26
CA VAL A 29 -13.44 16.34 0.95
C VAL A 29 -14.66 15.62 1.51
N SER A 30 -15.41 14.90 0.67
CA SER A 30 -16.36 13.91 1.17
C SER A 30 -15.57 12.70 1.68
N PRO A 31 -15.86 12.18 2.87
CA PRO A 31 -15.17 11.00 3.39
C PRO A 31 -15.38 9.81 2.44
N GLU A 32 -16.57 9.66 1.85
CA GLU A 32 -16.92 8.59 0.91
C GLU A 32 -16.04 8.57 -0.35
N ASP A 33 -15.49 9.71 -0.76
CA ASP A 33 -14.63 9.83 -1.94
C ASP A 33 -13.14 9.51 -1.62
N ILE A 34 -12.77 9.34 -0.34
CA ILE A 34 -11.41 8.96 0.05
C ILE A 34 -11.18 7.48 -0.31
N VAL A 35 -10.18 7.22 -1.14
CA VAL A 35 -9.82 5.86 -1.59
C VAL A 35 -8.48 5.38 -1.03
N ALA A 36 -7.57 6.29 -0.71
CA ALA A 36 -6.31 5.91 -0.08
C ALA A 36 -5.75 7.03 0.81
N ILE A 37 -5.00 6.63 1.84
CA ILE A 37 -4.19 7.53 2.66
C ILE A 37 -2.79 6.94 2.75
N ILE A 38 -1.79 7.68 2.26
CA ILE A 38 -0.37 7.32 2.38
C ILE A 38 0.26 8.25 3.41
N ALA A 39 0.95 7.70 4.41
CA ALA A 39 1.51 8.50 5.49
C ALA A 39 3.01 8.27 5.70
N LYS A 40 3.65 9.31 6.24
CA LYS A 40 4.95 9.22 6.93
C LYS A 40 4.74 9.38 8.43
N THR A 41 4.93 8.30 9.18
CA THR A 41 4.78 8.28 10.65
C THR A 41 6.14 8.29 11.34
N GLU A 42 6.22 8.88 12.53
CA GLU A 42 7.49 9.25 13.19
C GLU A 42 8.18 8.17 14.03
N GLY A 43 7.67 6.92 14.00
CA GLY A 43 8.42 5.80 14.57
C GLY A 43 9.66 5.45 13.73
N ASN A 44 10.39 4.41 14.13
CA ASN A 44 11.69 4.09 13.53
C ASN A 44 11.65 3.45 12.12
N GLY A 45 10.47 3.16 11.56
CA GLY A 45 10.35 2.53 10.23
C GLY A 45 10.80 1.07 10.14
N LEU A 46 11.17 0.44 11.26
CA LEU A 46 11.63 -0.95 11.35
C LEU A 46 10.53 -1.85 11.94
N VAL A 47 10.91 -3.04 12.42
CA VAL A 47 9.99 -4.09 12.86
C VAL A 47 9.06 -3.65 13.99
N ASN A 48 9.60 -3.00 15.02
CA ASN A 48 8.88 -2.65 16.26
C ASN A 48 8.33 -1.22 16.26
N ASP A 49 8.06 -0.67 15.09
CA ASP A 49 7.44 0.65 14.97
C ASP A 49 5.92 0.52 14.91
N PHE A 50 5.31 0.89 16.03
CA PHE A 50 3.87 0.87 16.24
C PHE A 50 3.18 2.19 15.88
N SER A 51 3.93 3.22 15.48
CA SER A 51 3.35 4.49 15.02
C SER A 51 2.47 4.29 13.78
N ARG A 52 2.84 3.31 12.94
CA ARG A 52 2.08 2.93 11.74
C ARG A 52 0.70 2.41 12.08
N GLY A 53 0.63 1.41 12.97
CA GLY A 53 -0.65 0.86 13.43
C GLY A 53 -1.50 1.88 14.20
N GLN A 54 -0.86 2.79 14.94
CA GLN A 54 -1.56 3.90 15.60
C GLN A 54 -2.21 4.86 14.59
N ALA A 55 -1.49 5.25 13.54
CA ALA A 55 -2.01 6.13 12.49
C ALA A 55 -3.11 5.46 11.65
N ASP A 56 -2.91 4.19 11.28
CA ASP A 56 -3.93 3.37 10.61
C ASP A 56 -5.23 3.34 11.44
N LEU A 57 -5.13 3.00 12.73
CA LEU A 57 -6.29 2.94 13.62
C LEU A 57 -6.96 4.30 13.79
N ALA A 58 -6.19 5.38 13.94
CA ALA A 58 -6.73 6.73 14.05
C ALA A 58 -7.53 7.13 12.80
N CYS A 59 -6.99 6.85 11.60
CA CYS A 59 -7.68 7.08 10.34
C CYS A 59 -8.97 6.24 10.25
N LYS A 60 -8.90 4.93 10.57
CA LYS A 60 -10.09 4.06 10.58
C LYS A 60 -11.17 4.57 11.52
N ILE A 61 -10.81 5.02 12.72
CA ILE A 61 -11.76 5.57 13.69
C ILE A 61 -12.43 6.84 13.16
N LEU A 62 -11.67 7.75 12.56
CA LEU A 62 -12.23 8.98 11.96
C LEU A 62 -13.21 8.64 10.84
N LEU A 63 -12.77 7.85 9.84
CA LEU A 63 -13.58 7.54 8.67
C LEU A 63 -14.81 6.70 9.02
N SER A 64 -14.67 5.75 9.95
CA SER A 64 -15.79 4.95 10.47
C SER A 64 -16.88 5.85 11.05
N LYS A 65 -16.51 6.88 11.82
CA LYS A 65 -17.46 7.86 12.37
C LYS A 65 -18.08 8.73 11.29
N LYS A 66 -17.28 9.27 10.36
CA LYS A 66 -17.75 10.20 9.33
C LYS A 66 -18.65 9.51 8.29
N MET A 67 -18.35 8.27 7.93
CA MET A 67 -19.13 7.46 6.96
C MET A 67 -20.24 6.62 7.63
N ASN A 68 -20.25 6.51 8.96
CA ASN A 68 -21.14 5.63 9.73
C ASN A 68 -21.06 4.13 9.30
N ILE A 69 -19.85 3.61 9.18
CA ILE A 69 -19.55 2.20 8.86
C ILE A 69 -18.58 1.60 9.89
N SER A 70 -18.38 0.28 9.89
CA SER A 70 -17.43 -0.36 10.82
C SER A 70 -15.97 -0.07 10.44
N LEU A 71 -15.04 -0.21 11.40
CA LEU A 71 -13.60 -0.11 11.14
C LEU A 71 -13.12 -1.12 10.08
N GLU A 72 -13.71 -2.32 10.10
CA GLU A 72 -13.44 -3.37 9.11
C GLU A 72 -13.85 -2.93 7.70
N GLU A 73 -15.03 -2.32 7.57
CA GLU A 73 -15.52 -1.83 6.29
C GLU A 73 -14.66 -0.67 5.76
N VAL A 74 -14.16 0.21 6.63
CA VAL A 74 -13.18 1.24 6.23
C VAL A 74 -11.94 0.57 5.64
N GLY A 75 -11.38 -0.46 6.30
CA GLY A 75 -10.19 -1.16 5.83
C GLY A 75 -10.39 -1.92 4.50
N LYS A 76 -11.62 -2.27 4.14
CA LYS A 76 -11.93 -2.85 2.82
C LYS A 76 -12.05 -1.77 1.73
N ARG A 77 -12.54 -0.59 2.10
CA ARG A 77 -12.84 0.51 1.18
C ARG A 77 -11.66 1.44 0.91
N VAL A 78 -10.78 1.63 1.89
CA VAL A 78 -9.70 2.63 1.85
C VAL A 78 -8.36 1.94 2.11
N SER A 79 -7.41 2.08 1.19
CA SER A 79 -6.04 1.62 1.41
C SER A 79 -5.26 2.60 2.30
N LEU A 80 -4.71 2.11 3.40
CA LEU A 80 -4.04 2.89 4.45
C LEU A 80 -2.56 2.49 4.54
N VAL A 81 -1.74 3.17 3.75
CA VAL A 81 -0.30 2.87 3.64
C VAL A 81 0.52 3.73 4.58
N MET A 82 0.73 3.22 5.80
CA MET A 82 1.52 3.92 6.82
C MET A 82 3.01 3.53 6.73
N SER A 83 3.87 4.47 6.35
CA SER A 83 5.32 4.28 6.23
C SER A 83 6.07 4.98 7.35
N GLY A 84 6.59 4.21 8.30
CA GLY A 84 7.39 4.74 9.41
C GLY A 84 8.76 5.28 8.99
N GLY A 85 9.45 5.96 9.90
CA GLY A 85 10.77 6.55 9.67
C GLY A 85 10.67 7.95 9.10
N THR A 86 10.88 8.95 9.95
CA THR A 86 10.98 10.36 9.56
C THR A 86 12.28 10.96 10.06
N GLU A 87 13.38 10.24 9.86
CA GLU A 87 14.71 10.67 10.26
C GLU A 87 15.15 11.94 9.50
N GLY A 88 16.09 12.68 10.09
CA GLY A 88 16.63 13.91 9.50
C GLY A 88 15.60 15.05 9.52
N VAL A 89 15.19 15.51 8.34
CA VAL A 89 14.27 16.65 8.16
C VAL A 89 12.92 16.25 7.55
N ILE A 90 12.64 14.95 7.49
CA ILE A 90 11.36 14.46 6.99
C ILE A 90 10.28 14.86 8.01
N SER A 91 9.29 15.61 7.55
CA SER A 91 8.15 16.02 8.39
C SER A 91 7.04 14.97 8.31
N PRO A 92 6.51 14.47 9.45
CA PRO A 92 5.35 13.59 9.48
C PRO A 92 4.15 14.21 8.77
N HIS A 93 3.50 13.46 7.89
CA HIS A 93 2.36 13.94 7.11
C HIS A 93 1.52 12.81 6.51
N PHE A 94 0.28 13.14 6.15
CA PHE A 94 -0.58 12.35 5.29
C PHE A 94 -0.60 12.92 3.87
N SER A 95 -0.77 12.03 2.90
CA SER A 95 -1.28 12.33 1.57
C SER A 95 -2.61 11.60 1.42
N VAL A 96 -3.71 12.37 1.35
CA VAL A 96 -5.08 11.85 1.23
C VAL A 96 -5.49 11.89 -0.23
N PHE A 97 -5.85 10.73 -0.77
CA PHE A 97 -6.22 10.53 -2.16
C PHE A 97 -7.73 10.38 -2.28
N VAL A 98 -8.31 11.22 -3.13
CA VAL A 98 -9.76 11.35 -3.31
C VAL A 98 -10.13 11.07 -4.76
N LYS A 99 -11.16 10.26 -4.97
CA LYS A 99 -11.71 9.88 -6.28
C LYS A 99 -13.20 10.21 -6.27
N ARG A 100 -13.60 11.24 -6.99
CA ARG A 100 -15.00 11.70 -7.06
C ARG A 100 -15.59 11.53 -8.45
N GLU A 101 -16.87 11.15 -8.52
CA GLU A 101 -17.63 11.19 -9.76
C GLU A 101 -18.19 12.60 -10.00
N THR A 102 -17.95 13.12 -11.21
CA THR A 102 -18.42 14.46 -11.61
C THR A 102 -19.13 14.41 -12.96
N GLU A 103 -20.09 15.31 -13.15
CA GLU A 103 -20.75 15.52 -14.44
C GLU A 103 -19.79 16.12 -15.47
N GLY A 104 -19.86 15.63 -16.72
CA GLY A 104 -19.07 16.15 -17.84
C GLY A 104 -18.33 15.07 -18.64
N SER A 105 -17.77 15.48 -19.78
CA SER A 105 -17.00 14.62 -20.68
C SER A 105 -15.52 14.57 -20.29
N SER A 106 -14.90 13.40 -20.33
CA SER A 106 -13.45 13.24 -20.12
C SER A 106 -12.64 14.25 -20.94
N LYS A 107 -11.56 14.78 -20.34
CA LYS A 107 -10.62 15.64 -21.06
C LYS A 107 -9.86 14.79 -22.08
N LYS A 108 -9.43 15.40 -23.20
CA LYS A 108 -8.67 14.70 -24.25
C LYS A 108 -7.27 14.31 -23.81
N GLU A 109 -6.70 15.06 -22.87
CA GLU A 109 -5.38 14.81 -22.31
C GLU A 109 -5.53 13.98 -21.03
N LYS A 110 -4.60 13.04 -20.82
CA LYS A 110 -4.60 12.19 -19.63
C LYS A 110 -4.45 13.02 -18.35
N ARG A 111 -5.07 12.59 -17.26
CA ARG A 111 -4.99 13.22 -15.93
C ARG A 111 -4.78 12.14 -14.87
N LEU A 112 -4.42 12.57 -13.65
CA LEU A 112 -4.22 11.67 -12.52
C LEU A 112 -5.39 10.68 -12.41
N ALA A 113 -5.03 9.41 -12.39
CA ALA A 113 -5.94 8.30 -12.17
C ALA A 113 -5.43 7.47 -10.99
N ILE A 114 -6.37 7.01 -10.17
CA ILE A 114 -6.12 6.30 -8.92
C ILE A 114 -6.95 5.02 -8.93
N GLY A 115 -6.30 3.90 -8.65
CA GLY A 115 -6.95 2.62 -8.40
C GLY A 115 -6.32 1.94 -7.19
N ILE A 116 -7.13 1.18 -6.48
CA ILE A 116 -6.75 0.46 -5.28
C ILE A 116 -7.12 -1.01 -5.42
N SER A 117 -6.41 -1.86 -4.68
CA SER A 117 -6.80 -3.26 -4.52
C SER A 117 -6.17 -3.84 -3.27
N HIS A 118 -6.65 -5.01 -2.86
CA HIS A 118 -6.14 -5.73 -1.71
C HIS A 118 -5.91 -7.19 -2.10
N THR A 119 -4.77 -7.74 -1.72
CA THR A 119 -4.56 -9.19 -1.85
C THR A 119 -5.38 -9.93 -0.79
N ARG A 120 -5.49 -11.25 -0.94
CA ARG A 120 -5.79 -12.10 0.22
C ARG A 120 -4.70 -11.97 1.30
N GLU A 121 -5.00 -12.45 2.50
CA GLU A 121 -3.98 -12.67 3.52
C GLU A 121 -2.96 -13.72 3.07
N PHE A 122 -1.70 -13.48 3.41
CA PHE A 122 -0.58 -14.37 3.16
C PHE A 122 -0.27 -15.19 4.41
N LYS A 123 -0.01 -16.48 4.20
CA LYS A 123 0.62 -17.28 5.25
C LYS A 123 2.08 -16.86 5.43
N PRO A 124 2.67 -17.06 6.62
CA PRO A 124 4.07 -16.71 6.86
C PRO A 124 5.05 -17.31 5.83
N GLU A 125 4.83 -18.56 5.41
CA GLU A 125 5.66 -19.27 4.43
C GLU A 125 5.53 -18.74 2.99
N GLU A 126 4.56 -17.87 2.70
CA GLU A 126 4.37 -17.24 1.39
C GLU A 126 5.05 -15.85 1.31
N ILE A 127 5.28 -15.21 2.46
CA ILE A 127 5.87 -13.86 2.51
C ILE A 127 7.28 -13.90 1.94
N GLY A 128 7.51 -13.10 0.89
CA GLY A 128 8.81 -13.02 0.23
C GLY A 128 9.09 -14.12 -0.77
N ARG A 129 8.07 -14.85 -1.23
CA ARG A 129 8.17 -15.92 -2.23
C ARG A 129 7.23 -15.69 -3.42
N MET A 130 7.33 -16.56 -4.42
CA MET A 130 6.54 -16.51 -5.65
C MET A 130 5.02 -16.44 -5.46
N PRO A 131 4.37 -17.08 -4.46
CA PRO A 131 2.95 -16.88 -4.22
C PRO A 131 2.58 -15.40 -3.99
N MET A 132 3.44 -14.67 -3.28
CA MET A 132 3.28 -13.24 -3.05
C MET A 132 3.51 -12.41 -4.31
N VAL A 133 4.53 -12.74 -5.11
CA VAL A 133 4.79 -12.08 -6.41
C VAL A 133 3.56 -12.16 -7.31
N LYS A 134 3.01 -13.38 -7.48
CA LYS A 134 1.88 -13.63 -8.38
C LYS A 134 0.60 -12.97 -7.91
N GLU A 135 0.27 -13.10 -6.63
CA GLU A 135 -0.91 -12.48 -6.04
C GLU A 135 -0.84 -10.95 -6.15
N VAL A 136 0.31 -10.34 -5.89
CA VAL A 136 0.49 -8.90 -6.08
C VAL A 136 0.34 -8.52 -7.56
N ALA A 137 0.90 -9.28 -8.50
CA ALA A 137 0.78 -9.00 -9.92
C ALA A 137 -0.70 -8.96 -10.39
N GLU A 138 -1.50 -9.92 -9.94
CA GLU A 138 -2.93 -9.97 -10.22
C GLU A 138 -3.66 -8.73 -9.67
N ARG A 139 -3.40 -8.36 -8.41
CA ARG A 139 -4.06 -7.21 -7.77
C ARG A 139 -3.59 -5.87 -8.34
N VAL A 140 -2.33 -5.74 -8.77
CA VAL A 140 -1.87 -4.55 -9.52
C VAL A 140 -2.66 -4.41 -10.83
N THR A 141 -2.90 -5.50 -11.54
CA THR A 141 -3.73 -5.49 -12.77
C THR A 141 -5.15 -5.04 -12.47
N GLU A 142 -5.72 -5.52 -11.36
CA GLU A 142 -7.05 -5.11 -10.89
C GLU A 142 -7.11 -3.61 -10.57
N ALA A 143 -6.15 -3.08 -9.81
CA ALA A 143 -6.05 -1.66 -9.49
C ALA A 143 -5.85 -0.80 -10.76
N MET A 144 -5.06 -1.24 -11.74
CA MET A 144 -4.93 -0.54 -13.02
C MET A 144 -6.27 -0.46 -13.76
N ASN A 145 -7.02 -1.57 -13.81
CA ASN A 145 -8.34 -1.60 -14.44
C ASN A 145 -9.34 -0.70 -13.71
N GLU A 146 -9.33 -0.70 -12.37
CA GLU A 146 -10.18 0.15 -11.54
C GLU A 146 -9.82 1.65 -11.67
N ALA A 147 -8.55 1.96 -11.93
CA ALA A 147 -8.07 3.30 -12.28
C ALA A 147 -8.43 3.71 -13.72
N GLY A 148 -8.86 2.77 -14.57
CA GLY A 148 -9.07 3.02 -16.01
C GLY A 148 -7.78 3.21 -16.79
N ILE A 149 -6.64 2.71 -16.30
CA ILE A 149 -5.33 2.78 -16.95
C ILE A 149 -5.15 1.52 -17.81
N LYS A 150 -4.98 1.69 -19.13
CA LYS A 150 -4.88 0.56 -20.08
C LYS A 150 -3.47 0.23 -20.53
N ASP A 151 -2.59 1.23 -20.56
CA ASP A 151 -1.19 1.07 -20.98
C ASP A 151 -0.31 1.12 -19.72
N SER A 152 0.58 0.14 -19.53
CA SER A 152 1.50 0.12 -18.39
C SER A 152 2.40 1.34 -18.35
N LYS A 153 2.66 1.98 -19.50
CA LYS A 153 3.46 3.21 -19.61
C LYS A 153 2.82 4.43 -18.97
N ASP A 154 1.51 4.37 -18.71
CA ASP A 154 0.78 5.43 -18.02
C ASP A 154 0.76 5.24 -16.50
N VAL A 155 1.31 4.14 -15.99
CA VAL A 155 1.53 3.93 -14.56
C VAL A 155 2.84 4.60 -14.18
N HIS A 156 2.82 5.43 -13.14
CA HIS A 156 3.98 6.22 -12.71
C HIS A 156 4.39 5.96 -11.26
N PHE A 157 3.51 5.35 -10.47
CA PHE A 157 3.83 4.97 -9.10
C PHE A 157 2.89 3.86 -8.63
N VAL A 158 3.43 2.79 -8.07
CA VAL A 158 2.64 1.73 -7.43
C VAL A 158 3.09 1.62 -5.98
N GLN A 159 2.29 2.18 -5.07
CA GLN A 159 2.53 2.09 -3.65
C GLN A 159 1.92 0.81 -3.11
N ILE A 160 2.71 0.03 -2.37
CA ILE A 160 2.24 -1.17 -1.69
C ILE A 160 2.59 -1.09 -0.20
N LYS A 161 1.62 -1.39 0.66
CA LYS A 161 1.86 -1.77 2.03
C LYS A 161 1.82 -3.29 2.12
N CYS A 162 2.90 -3.90 2.60
CA CYS A 162 3.07 -5.35 2.63
C CYS A 162 3.39 -5.87 4.05
N PRO A 163 3.19 -7.17 4.33
CA PRO A 163 3.36 -7.71 5.68
C PRO A 163 4.84 -7.94 6.01
N LEU A 164 5.13 -8.37 7.23
CA LEU A 164 6.45 -8.89 7.64
C LEU A 164 6.32 -10.13 8.52
N LEU A 165 7.43 -10.84 8.70
CA LEU A 165 7.52 -11.97 9.62
C LEU A 165 7.89 -11.49 11.03
N THR A 166 7.03 -11.82 11.99
CA THR A 166 7.34 -11.73 13.41
C THR A 166 7.87 -13.07 13.91
N SER A 167 8.50 -13.10 15.08
CA SER A 167 8.93 -14.35 15.72
C SER A 167 7.77 -15.33 15.93
N SER A 168 6.56 -14.83 16.19
CA SER A 168 5.37 -15.69 16.32
C SER A 168 4.94 -16.31 15.00
N LYS A 169 4.94 -15.53 13.89
CA LYS A 169 4.64 -16.03 12.54
C LYS A 169 5.66 -17.07 12.06
N ILE A 170 6.94 -16.84 12.34
CA ILE A 170 8.02 -17.80 12.03
C ILE A 170 7.80 -19.10 12.81
N LYS A 171 7.45 -19.00 14.09
CA LYS A 171 7.16 -20.18 14.92
C LYS A 171 5.94 -20.94 14.40
N ASP A 172 4.85 -20.24 14.05
CA ASP A 172 3.64 -20.85 13.50
C ASP A 172 3.93 -21.69 12.25
N ALA A 173 4.67 -21.13 11.29
CA ALA A 173 5.09 -21.86 10.09
C ALA A 173 5.85 -23.14 10.44
N ARG A 174 6.84 -23.05 11.33
CA ARG A 174 7.64 -24.20 11.77
C ARG A 174 6.82 -25.25 12.49
N ASP A 175 5.89 -24.84 13.36
CA ASP A 175 4.99 -25.76 14.06
C ASP A 175 4.10 -26.53 13.08
N ARG A 176 3.77 -25.93 11.92
CA ARG A 176 3.05 -26.58 10.81
C ARG A 176 3.95 -27.37 9.86
N GLY A 177 5.26 -27.41 10.10
CA GLY A 177 6.25 -28.10 9.25
C GLY A 177 6.70 -27.31 8.01
N GLU A 178 6.35 -26.03 7.93
CA GLU A 178 6.68 -25.14 6.81
C GLU A 178 8.00 -24.39 7.04
N THR A 179 8.58 -23.90 5.95
CA THR A 179 9.76 -23.01 5.98
C THR A 179 9.36 -21.59 5.59
N VAL A 180 10.09 -20.60 6.08
CA VAL A 180 9.93 -19.19 5.71
C VAL A 180 11.10 -18.71 4.86
N ALA A 181 10.93 -17.61 4.10
CA ALA A 181 12.00 -17.03 3.29
C ALA A 181 13.22 -16.61 4.12
N THR A 182 13.01 -16.21 5.38
CA THR A 182 14.09 -15.91 6.33
C THR A 182 13.59 -15.97 7.78
N ASP A 183 14.47 -16.39 8.69
CA ASP A 183 14.21 -16.41 10.13
C ASP A 183 14.53 -15.07 10.83
N ASP A 184 14.98 -14.06 10.09
CA ASP A 184 15.28 -12.72 10.60
C ASP A 184 14.11 -11.78 10.32
N THR A 185 13.51 -11.24 11.38
CA THR A 185 12.32 -10.38 11.29
C THR A 185 12.60 -9.09 10.50
N LEU A 186 13.78 -8.48 10.64
CA LEU A 186 14.16 -7.27 9.91
C LEU A 186 14.42 -7.58 8.43
N LYS A 187 15.14 -8.67 8.15
CA LYS A 187 15.41 -9.13 6.78
C LYS A 187 14.11 -9.52 6.06
N SER A 188 13.12 -10.06 6.79
CA SER A 188 11.81 -10.42 6.22
C SER A 188 11.09 -9.23 5.61
N MET A 189 11.27 -8.01 6.16
CA MET A 189 10.74 -6.79 5.58
C MET A 189 11.32 -6.56 4.18
N GLY A 190 12.61 -6.88 3.99
CA GLY A 190 13.28 -6.78 2.70
C GLY A 190 12.74 -7.78 1.67
N TYR A 191 12.54 -9.04 2.08
CA TYR A 191 11.94 -10.07 1.23
C TYR A 191 10.51 -9.73 0.80
N SER A 192 9.66 -9.32 1.75
CA SER A 192 8.28 -8.92 1.50
C SER A 192 8.18 -7.75 0.52
N ARG A 193 9.01 -6.71 0.72
CA ARG A 193 9.12 -5.58 -0.22
C ARG A 193 9.58 -6.00 -1.60
N ALA A 194 10.61 -6.86 -1.68
CA ALA A 194 11.14 -7.32 -2.96
C ALA A 194 10.12 -8.16 -3.74
N ALA A 195 9.45 -9.12 -3.09
CA ALA A 195 8.41 -9.92 -3.73
C ALA A 195 7.25 -9.04 -4.23
N SER A 196 6.81 -8.07 -3.41
CA SER A 196 5.77 -7.12 -3.81
C SER A 196 6.20 -6.29 -5.03
N ALA A 197 7.44 -5.78 -5.04
CA ALA A 197 7.96 -4.98 -6.14
C ALA A 197 8.12 -5.80 -7.43
N LEU A 198 8.50 -7.07 -7.33
CA LEU A 198 8.57 -7.98 -8.49
C LEU A 198 7.19 -8.32 -9.04
N GLY A 199 6.15 -8.36 -8.19
CA GLY A 199 4.77 -8.46 -8.65
C GLY A 199 4.36 -7.26 -9.53
N VAL A 200 4.76 -6.05 -9.13
CA VAL A 200 4.58 -4.83 -9.96
C VAL A 200 5.35 -4.95 -11.28
N ALA A 201 6.64 -5.30 -11.20
CA ALA A 201 7.50 -5.42 -12.37
C ALA A 201 6.95 -6.41 -13.40
N LEU A 202 6.43 -7.55 -12.92
CA LEU A 202 5.79 -8.57 -13.75
C LEU A 202 4.55 -8.02 -14.46
N THR A 203 3.66 -7.34 -13.74
CA THR A 203 2.42 -6.78 -14.32
C THR A 203 2.69 -5.72 -15.38
N LEU A 204 3.72 -4.90 -15.18
CA LEU A 204 4.05 -3.82 -16.11
C LEU A 204 4.92 -4.28 -17.29
N GLY A 205 5.34 -5.55 -17.30
CA GLY A 205 6.18 -6.14 -18.33
C GLY A 205 7.64 -5.68 -18.26
N GLU A 206 8.10 -5.27 -17.08
CA GLU A 206 9.47 -4.82 -16.83
C GLU A 206 10.44 -5.99 -16.62
N VAL A 207 9.92 -7.14 -16.16
CA VAL A 207 10.63 -8.41 -16.00
C VAL A 207 9.76 -9.56 -16.51
N ASN A 208 10.38 -10.64 -16.98
CA ASN A 208 9.64 -11.84 -17.37
C ASN A 208 9.43 -12.75 -16.16
N GLU A 209 8.30 -13.46 -16.10
CA GLU A 209 8.00 -14.40 -15.00
C GLU A 209 9.08 -15.49 -14.86
N GLU A 210 9.62 -15.95 -15.99
CA GLU A 210 10.66 -16.99 -16.05
C GLU A 210 12.00 -16.59 -15.44
N ASP A 211 12.24 -15.29 -15.26
CA ASP A 211 13.44 -14.77 -14.61
C ASP A 211 13.29 -14.67 -13.08
N ILE A 212 12.07 -14.89 -12.54
CA ILE A 212 11.78 -14.75 -11.11
C ILE A 212 11.64 -16.14 -10.46
N SER A 213 12.39 -16.36 -9.39
CA SER A 213 12.27 -17.54 -8.54
C SER A 213 12.35 -17.15 -7.06
N ASP A 214 11.99 -18.06 -6.15
CA ASP A 214 12.12 -17.83 -4.71
C ASP A 214 13.57 -17.46 -4.32
N GLU A 215 14.55 -18.00 -5.03
CA GLU A 215 15.98 -17.76 -4.81
C GLU A 215 16.46 -16.40 -5.34
N SER A 216 15.79 -15.84 -6.36
CA SER A 216 16.16 -14.54 -6.93
C SER A 216 15.57 -13.36 -6.13
N ILE A 217 14.43 -13.56 -5.47
CA ILE A 217 13.77 -12.52 -4.65
C ILE A 217 14.72 -12.01 -3.56
N TYR A 218 14.84 -10.68 -3.45
CA TYR A 218 15.74 -9.95 -2.53
C TYR A 218 17.25 -10.10 -2.81
N VAL A 219 17.62 -10.99 -3.74
CA VAL A 219 19.02 -11.32 -4.05
C VAL A 219 19.46 -10.71 -5.38
N ASP A 220 18.76 -11.04 -6.48
CA ASP A 220 19.08 -10.50 -7.80
C ASP A 220 18.61 -9.05 -7.90
N ARG A 221 19.56 -8.14 -8.13
CA ARG A 221 19.32 -6.69 -8.22
C ARG A 221 19.09 -6.21 -9.64
N SER A 222 19.24 -7.08 -10.63
CA SER A 222 18.90 -6.78 -12.02
C SER A 222 17.40 -6.83 -12.28
N LEU A 223 16.63 -7.51 -11.41
CA LEU A 223 15.18 -7.61 -11.47
C LEU A 223 14.56 -6.52 -10.60
N TYR A 224 13.92 -5.54 -11.23
CA TYR A 224 13.28 -4.42 -10.52
C TYR A 224 12.12 -3.85 -11.33
N SER A 225 11.29 -3.06 -10.65
CA SER A 225 10.32 -2.16 -11.27
C SER A 225 10.81 -0.72 -11.13
N GLU A 226 10.62 0.10 -12.16
CA GLU A 226 10.96 1.52 -12.15
C GLU A 226 9.96 2.35 -11.32
N VAL A 227 8.77 1.82 -11.06
CA VAL A 227 7.65 2.56 -10.43
C VAL A 227 7.16 1.95 -9.11
N ALA A 228 7.64 0.78 -8.71
CA ALA A 228 7.24 0.15 -7.46
C ALA A 228 7.83 0.86 -6.22
N SER A 229 6.95 1.21 -5.29
CA SER A 229 7.29 1.70 -3.95
C SER A 229 6.63 0.82 -2.91
N THR A 230 7.42 0.09 -2.13
CA THR A 230 6.89 -0.94 -1.23
C THR A 230 7.33 -0.68 0.21
N SER A 231 6.40 -0.78 1.16
CA SER A 231 6.64 -0.55 2.58
C SER A 231 6.11 -1.72 3.40
N ALA A 232 6.98 -2.34 4.19
CA ALA A 232 6.57 -3.44 5.06
C ALA A 232 6.05 -2.92 6.41
N GLY A 233 5.13 -3.65 7.03
CA GLY A 233 4.58 -3.34 8.35
C GLY A 233 4.12 -4.60 9.09
N VAL A 234 3.96 -4.48 10.40
CA VAL A 234 3.49 -5.56 11.29
C VAL A 234 1.97 -5.56 11.42
N GLU A 235 1.35 -4.42 11.12
CA GLU A 235 -0.06 -4.10 11.29
C GLU A 235 -1.03 -4.85 10.37
N LEU A 236 -0.52 -5.64 9.41
CA LEU A 236 -1.34 -6.35 8.43
C LEU A 236 -0.68 -7.64 7.91
N ASP A 237 -1.52 -8.50 7.33
CA ASP A 237 -1.17 -9.83 6.79
C ASP A 237 -1.47 -9.98 5.29
N LEU A 238 -1.95 -8.94 4.62
CA LEU A 238 -2.21 -8.87 3.17
C LEU A 238 -1.31 -7.81 2.51
N CYS A 239 -1.53 -7.48 1.24
CA CYS A 239 -0.97 -6.27 0.63
C CYS A 239 -2.08 -5.29 0.26
N GLU A 240 -1.92 -4.03 0.64
CA GLU A 240 -2.75 -2.91 0.18
C GLU A 240 -2.01 -2.21 -0.95
N ILE A 241 -2.67 -2.04 -2.10
CA ILE A 241 -2.04 -1.58 -3.34
C ILE A 241 -2.74 -0.32 -3.82
N VAL A 242 -1.95 0.71 -4.14
CA VAL A 242 -2.41 1.96 -4.73
C VAL A 242 -1.62 2.21 -6.02
N VAL A 243 -2.31 2.14 -7.16
CA VAL A 243 -1.77 2.46 -8.48
C VAL A 243 -2.08 3.91 -8.80
N LEU A 244 -1.04 4.68 -9.12
CA LEU A 244 -1.11 6.06 -9.57
C LEU A 244 -0.58 6.16 -11.00
N GLY A 245 -1.36 6.76 -11.87
CA GLY A 245 -1.00 6.94 -13.27
C GLY A 245 -1.81 8.04 -13.94
N ASN A 246 -1.89 7.99 -15.27
CA ASN A 246 -2.70 8.94 -16.04
C ASN A 246 -3.70 8.22 -16.96
N SER A 247 -4.98 8.62 -16.93
CA SER A 247 -6.07 8.10 -17.79
C SER A 247 -6.74 9.25 -18.56
#